data_AF-A0A937III7-F1
#
_entry.id   AF-A0A937III7-F1
#
_cell.length_a   1.000
_cell.length_b   1.000
_cell.length_c   1.000
_cell.angle_alpha   90.00
_cell.angle_beta   90.00
_cell.angle_gamma   90.00
#
_symmetry.space_group_name_H-M   'P 1'
#
loop_
_entity.id
_entity.type
_entity.pdbx_description
1 polymer ?
#
loop_
_entity_poly.entity_id
_entity_poly.type
_entity_poly.pdbx_seq_one_letter_code
_entity_poly.pdbx_strand_id
1 'polypeptide(L)'
;MKIQSSNITAVNTNMSSVQQKAQLSAEALQLKSVEFGPSFSQRISDGLNGVSQAQNTASQLARDYELGTENDLSKVMINQQISSVGFQLTLNIRNKALSAYKDIMNMPV
;
A
#
# COMPACT_ATOMS: atom_id res chain seq x y z
N MET A 1 40.41 47.97 -42.71
CA MET A 1 38.99 47.54 -42.84
C MET A 1 38.87 46.21 -42.11
N LYS A 2 38.10 46.17 -41.00
CA LYS A 2 38.01 45.04 -40.06
C LYS A 2 36.81 44.17 -40.42
N ILE A 3 37.00 42.85 -40.61
CA ILE A 3 35.89 41.88 -40.67
C ILE A 3 36.16 40.69 -39.74
N GLN A 4 35.51 40.77 -38.58
CA GLN A 4 34.77 39.69 -37.90
C GLN A 4 35.49 38.34 -37.65
N SER A 5 36.14 38.22 -36.49
CA SER A 5 36.55 36.94 -35.88
C SER A 5 35.63 36.49 -34.72
N SER A 6 34.41 37.04 -34.63
CA SER A 6 33.58 36.95 -33.42
C SER A 6 32.59 35.77 -33.37
N ASN A 7 32.57 34.87 -34.35
CA ASN A 7 31.50 33.85 -34.45
C ASN A 7 31.90 32.41 -34.10
N ILE A 8 33.19 32.13 -33.84
CA ILE A 8 33.63 30.77 -33.42
C ILE A 8 33.47 30.58 -31.90
N THR A 9 33.66 31.64 -31.11
CA THR A 9 33.52 31.57 -29.64
C THR A 9 32.06 31.37 -29.19
N ALA A 10 31.08 31.83 -29.97
CA ALA A 10 29.66 31.70 -29.65
C ALA A 10 29.09 30.28 -29.86
N VAL A 11 29.71 29.46 -30.71
CA VAL A 11 29.26 28.07 -30.95
C VAL A 11 29.73 27.13 -29.83
N ASN A 12 30.87 27.43 -29.20
CA ASN A 12 31.40 26.62 -28.11
C ASN A 12 30.67 26.82 -26.78
N THR A 13 30.18 28.03 -26.49
CA THR A 13 29.39 28.35 -25.28
C THR A 13 27.98 27.75 -25.29
N ASN A 14 27.38 27.60 -26.47
CA ASN A 14 26.09 26.94 -26.60
C ASN A 14 26.16 25.43 -26.31
N MET A 15 27.28 24.77 -26.63
CA MET A 15 27.49 23.35 -26.31
C MET A 15 27.59 23.09 -24.80
N SER A 16 28.23 23.98 -24.04
CA SER A 16 28.35 23.88 -22.57
C SER A 16 27.01 24.03 -21.86
N SER A 17 26.10 24.88 -22.37
CA SER A 17 24.75 25.05 -21.81
C SER A 17 23.84 23.83 -22.05
N VAL A 18 24.08 23.04 -23.11
CA VAL A 18 23.37 21.79 -23.38
C VAL A 18 23.82 20.67 -22.41
N GLN A 19 25.09 20.66 -22.00
CA GLN A 19 25.60 19.73 -20.98
C GLN A 19 25.07 20.07 -19.57
N GLN A 20 24.93 21.35 -19.24
CA GLN A 20 24.38 21.77 -17.94
C GLN A 20 22.87 21.50 -17.81
N LYS A 21 22.12 21.60 -18.93
CA LYS A 21 20.69 21.23 -18.96
C LYS A 21 20.44 19.73 -18.86
N ALA A 22 21.37 18.90 -19.35
CA ALA A 22 21.30 17.44 -19.23
C ALA A 22 21.60 16.93 -17.80
N GLN A 23 22.43 17.65 -17.04
CA GLN A 23 22.68 17.35 -15.61
C GLN A 23 21.49 17.71 -14.73
N LEU A 24 20.79 18.81 -15.01
CA LEU A 24 19.56 19.21 -14.29
C LEU A 24 18.38 18.24 -14.52
N SER A 25 18.35 17.51 -15.64
CA SER A 25 17.33 16.48 -15.91
C SER A 25 17.60 15.13 -15.22
N ALA A 26 18.83 14.86 -14.79
CA ALA A 26 19.16 13.62 -14.07
C ALA A 26 18.72 13.70 -12.59
N GLU A 27 18.77 14.89 -11.98
CA GLU A 27 18.33 15.11 -10.61
C GLU A 27 16.80 15.17 -10.48
N ALA A 28 16.10 15.61 -11.54
CA ALA A 28 14.63 15.60 -11.62
C ALA A 28 14.04 14.19 -11.88
N LEU A 29 14.88 13.20 -12.23
CA LEU A 29 14.51 11.79 -12.36
C LEU A 29 14.81 10.97 -11.11
N GLN A 30 15.26 11.60 -10.01
CA GLN A 30 15.01 11.03 -8.68
C GLN A 30 13.51 11.12 -8.45
N LEU A 31 12.80 10.14 -9.03
CA LEU A 31 11.49 9.74 -8.58
C LEU A 31 11.58 9.69 -7.07
N LYS A 32 10.92 10.68 -6.45
CA LYS A 32 10.38 10.61 -5.09
C LYS A 32 10.09 9.16 -4.83
N SER A 33 10.97 8.52 -4.06
CA SER A 33 10.86 7.11 -3.68
C SER A 33 9.45 6.99 -3.13
N VAL A 34 8.56 6.36 -3.91
CA VAL A 34 7.25 6.01 -3.43
C VAL A 34 7.55 5.13 -2.24
N GLU A 35 7.35 5.66 -1.03
CA GLU A 35 7.30 4.81 0.16
C GLU A 35 6.19 3.82 -0.14
N PHE A 36 6.58 2.63 -0.59
CA PHE A 36 5.70 1.50 -0.57
C PHE A 36 5.47 1.25 0.91
N GLY A 37 4.40 1.86 1.43
CA GLY A 37 3.82 1.48 2.72
C GLY A 37 3.59 -0.04 2.75
N PRO A 38 3.24 -0.61 3.92
CA PRO A 38 3.21 -2.05 4.12
C PRO A 38 2.51 -2.75 2.95
N SER A 39 3.20 -3.78 2.45
CA SER A 39 2.78 -4.51 1.25
C SER A 39 1.34 -4.98 1.38
N PHE A 40 0.64 -5.12 0.26
CA PHE A 40 -0.74 -5.62 0.28
C PHE A 40 -0.84 -6.97 1.01
N SER A 41 0.14 -7.86 0.83
CA SER A 41 0.22 -9.12 1.56
C SER A 41 0.39 -8.93 3.07
N GLN A 42 1.22 -7.97 3.52
CA GLN A 42 1.28 -7.60 4.94
C GLN A 42 -0.06 -7.10 5.46
N ARG A 43 -0.76 -6.22 4.73
CA ARG A 43 -2.09 -5.73 5.18
C ARG A 43 -3.13 -6.84 5.27
N ILE A 44 -3.11 -7.79 4.34
CA ILE A 44 -3.96 -8.98 4.36
C ILE A 44 -3.61 -9.85 5.57
N SER A 45 -2.32 -10.09 5.82
CA SER A 45 -1.83 -10.86 6.95
C SER A 45 -2.23 -10.20 8.28
N ASP A 46 -2.03 -8.90 8.40
CA ASP A 46 -2.41 -8.11 9.57
C ASP A 46 -3.92 -8.13 9.80
N GLY A 47 -4.71 -8.03 8.73
CA GLY A 47 -6.16 -8.18 8.79
C GLY A 47 -6.59 -9.58 9.26
N LEU A 48 -5.92 -10.62 8.79
CA LEU A 48 -6.19 -12.01 9.20
C LEU A 48 -5.88 -12.23 10.69
N ASN A 49 -4.75 -11.68 11.15
CA ASN A 49 -4.38 -11.66 12.56
C ASN A 49 -5.42 -10.89 13.39
N GLY A 50 -5.89 -9.74 12.90
CA GLY A 50 -6.95 -8.95 13.54
C GLY A 50 -8.25 -9.72 13.69
N VAL A 51 -8.65 -10.52 12.70
CA VAL A 51 -9.85 -11.37 12.77
C VAL A 51 -9.67 -12.54 13.73
N SER A 52 -8.49 -13.15 13.80
CA SER A 52 -8.19 -14.16 14.82
C SER A 52 -8.26 -13.58 16.23
N GLN A 53 -7.70 -12.38 16.42
CA GLN A 53 -7.77 -11.68 17.69
C GLN A 53 -9.21 -11.31 18.07
N ALA A 54 -10.01 -10.81 17.14
CA ALA A 54 -11.43 -10.51 17.36
C ALA A 54 -12.23 -11.75 17.78
N GLN A 55 -11.97 -12.91 17.17
CA GLN A 55 -12.58 -14.18 17.54
C GLN A 55 -12.21 -14.63 18.96
N ASN A 56 -10.93 -14.52 19.32
CA ASN A 56 -10.45 -14.86 20.66
C ASN A 56 -11.06 -13.93 21.72
N THR A 57 -11.07 -12.62 21.45
CA THR A 57 -11.67 -11.62 22.34
C THR A 57 -13.16 -11.88 22.53
N ALA A 58 -13.92 -12.11 21.46
CA ALA A 58 -15.35 -12.43 21.56
C ALA A 58 -15.61 -13.69 22.38
N SER A 59 -14.80 -14.74 22.17
CA SER A 59 -14.90 -16.00 22.93
C SER A 59 -14.57 -15.81 24.41
N GLN A 60 -13.57 -14.98 24.72
CA GLN A 60 -13.19 -14.65 26.10
C GLN A 60 -14.29 -13.85 26.78
N LEU A 61 -14.82 -12.81 26.13
CA LEU A 61 -15.92 -12.01 26.66
C LEU A 61 -17.18 -12.84 26.92
N ALA A 62 -17.51 -13.78 26.04
CA ALA A 62 -18.62 -14.69 26.24
C ALA A 62 -18.43 -15.54 27.51
N ARG A 63 -17.22 -16.10 27.71
CA ARG A 63 -16.89 -16.86 28.93
C ARG A 63 -16.91 -15.99 30.17
N ASP A 64 -16.33 -14.80 30.11
CA ASP A 64 -16.28 -13.89 31.26
C ASP A 64 -17.67 -13.44 31.69
N TYR A 65 -18.60 -13.31 30.73
CA TYR A 65 -20.01 -13.07 30.99
C TYR A 65 -20.72 -14.28 31.60
N GLU A 66 -20.51 -15.48 31.07
CA GLU A 66 -21.05 -16.73 31.66
C GLU A 66 -20.55 -16.97 33.09
N LEU A 67 -19.31 -16.57 33.39
CA LEU A 67 -18.70 -16.67 34.72
C LEU A 67 -19.11 -15.52 35.66
N GLY A 68 -19.84 -14.52 35.17
CA GLY A 68 -20.26 -13.35 35.96
C GLY A 68 -19.15 -12.36 36.28
N THR A 69 -17.98 -12.49 35.66
CA THR A 69 -16.82 -11.59 35.83
C THR A 69 -17.02 -10.28 35.06
N GLU A 70 -17.79 -10.33 33.96
CA GLU A 70 -18.16 -9.19 33.11
C GLU A 70 -19.69 -9.13 33.02
N ASN A 71 -20.31 -8.05 33.50
CA ASN A 71 -21.77 -7.90 33.51
C ASN A 71 -22.32 -7.18 32.26
N ASP A 72 -21.42 -6.66 31.41
CA ASP A 72 -21.82 -5.91 30.21
C ASP A 72 -22.07 -6.84 29.03
N LEU A 73 -23.30 -7.36 28.96
CA LEU A 73 -23.79 -8.14 27.81
C LEU A 73 -23.65 -7.36 26.49
N SER A 74 -23.81 -6.04 26.50
CA SER A 74 -23.76 -5.23 25.27
C SER A 74 -22.36 -5.29 24.66
N LYS A 75 -21.32 -5.22 25.49
CA LYS A 75 -19.92 -5.36 25.07
C LYS A 75 -19.65 -6.73 24.45
N VAL A 76 -20.18 -7.81 25.03
CA VAL A 76 -20.07 -9.18 24.47
C VAL A 76 -20.72 -9.24 23.08
N MET A 77 -21.96 -8.75 22.97
CA MET A 77 -22.71 -8.80 21.72
C MET A 77 -22.07 -7.95 20.62
N ILE A 78 -21.54 -6.77 20.95
CA ILE A 78 -20.82 -5.92 19.99
C ILE A 78 -19.55 -6.63 19.51
N ASN A 79 -18.75 -7.21 20.41
CA ASN A 79 -17.54 -7.92 20.01
C ASN A 79 -17.84 -9.16 19.15
N GLN A 80 -18.90 -9.90 19.48
CA GLN A 80 -19.39 -11.01 18.67
C GLN A 80 -19.76 -10.54 17.25
N GLN A 81 -20.46 -9.42 17.14
CA GLN A 81 -20.87 -8.86 15.84
C GLN A 81 -19.66 -8.38 15.04
N ILE A 82 -18.70 -7.70 15.68
CA ILE A 82 -17.43 -7.27 15.05
C ILE A 82 -16.69 -8.48 14.47
N SER A 83 -16.56 -9.55 15.25
CA SER A 83 -15.91 -10.79 14.83
C SER A 83 -16.61 -11.42 13.62
N SER A 84 -17.93 -11.52 13.65
CA SER A 84 -18.74 -12.09 12.55
C SER A 84 -18.60 -11.29 11.25
N VAL A 85 -18.74 -9.96 11.32
CA VAL A 85 -18.60 -9.07 10.15
C VAL A 85 -17.16 -9.10 9.60
N GLY A 86 -16.16 -9.06 10.48
CA GLY A 86 -14.74 -9.16 10.09
C GLY A 86 -14.39 -10.48 9.41
N PHE A 87 -14.94 -11.59 9.90
CA PHE A 87 -14.78 -12.90 9.27
C PHE A 87 -15.42 -12.97 7.88
N GLN A 88 -16.65 -12.46 7.73
CA GLN A 88 -17.32 -12.39 6.43
C GLN A 88 -16.52 -11.55 5.42
N LEU A 89 -16.01 -10.40 5.85
CA LEU A 89 -15.16 -9.56 5.01
C LEU A 89 -13.89 -10.31 4.57
N THR A 90 -13.26 -11.04 5.47
CA THR A 90 -12.08 -11.87 5.16
C THR A 90 -12.37 -12.92 4.10
N LEU A 91 -13.50 -13.61 4.20
CA LEU A 91 -13.91 -14.58 3.17
C LEU A 91 -14.12 -13.92 1.81
N ASN A 92 -14.73 -12.73 1.77
CA ASN A 92 -14.90 -11.97 0.54
C ASN A 92 -13.55 -11.59 -0.09
N ILE A 93 -12.60 -11.13 0.72
CA ILE A 93 -11.25 -10.79 0.25
C ILE A 93 -10.52 -12.03 -0.26
N ARG A 94 -10.59 -13.16 0.45
CA ARG A 94 -10.04 -14.45 0.00
C ARG A 94 -10.59 -14.83 -1.37
N ASN A 95 -11.91 -14.77 -1.55
CA ASN A 95 -12.55 -15.09 -2.80
C ASN A 95 -12.09 -14.16 -3.93
N LYS A 96 -11.99 -12.85 -3.66
CA LYS A 96 -11.50 -11.87 -4.62
C LYS A 96 -10.03 -12.12 -5.00
N ALA A 97 -9.18 -12.48 -4.04
CA ALA A 97 -7.78 -12.81 -4.29
C ALA A 97 -7.63 -14.06 -5.16
N LEU A 98 -8.45 -15.09 -4.91
CA LEU A 98 -8.50 -16.30 -5.74
C LEU A 98 -8.99 -15.99 -7.16
N SER A 99 -10.01 -15.14 -7.31
CA SER A 99 -10.47 -14.68 -8.63
C SER A 99 -9.39 -13.90 -9.36
N ALA A 100 -8.73 -12.94 -8.72
CA ALA A 100 -7.64 -12.17 -9.35
C ALA A 100 -6.48 -13.06 -9.82
N TYR A 101 -6.13 -14.09 -9.04
CA TYR A 101 -5.16 -15.08 -9.47
C TYR A 101 -5.62 -15.85 -10.72
N LYS A 102 -6.88 -16.30 -10.75
CA LYS A 102 -7.47 -16.97 -11.93
C LYS A 102 -7.52 -16.04 -13.15
N ASP A 103 -7.86 -14.77 -12.95
CA ASP A 103 -7.96 -13.78 -14.03
C ASP A 103 -6.59 -13.54 -14.68
N ILE A 104 -5.51 -13.47 -13.89
CA ILE A 104 -4.13 -13.39 -14.40
C ILE A 104 -3.76 -14.66 -15.18
N MET A 105 -4.14 -15.84 -14.69
CA MET A 105 -3.87 -17.12 -15.39
C MET A 105 -4.61 -17.25 -16.72
N ASN A 106 -5.83 -16.72 -16.79
CA ASN A 106 -6.68 -16.81 -17.99
C ASN A 106 -6.48 -15.64 -18.94
N MET A 107 -5.60 -14.69 -18.62
CA MET A 107 -5.26 -13.59 -19.51
C MET A 107 -4.47 -14.16 -20.69
N PRO A 108 -4.95 -14.06 -21.94
CA PRO A 108 -4.17 -14.47 -23.09
C PRO A 108 -2.93 -13.57 -23.19
N VAL A 109 -1.76 -14.20 -23.30
CA VAL A 109 -0.48 -13.53 -23.61
C VAL A 109 -0.50 -12.96 -25.03
#